data_AF-A0A7Y8J7U0-F1
#
_entry.id   AF-A0A7Y8J7U0-F1
#
_cell.length_a   1.000
_cell.length_b   1.000
_cell.length_c   1.000
_cell.angle_alpha   90.00
_cell.angle_beta   90.00
_cell.angle_gamma   90.00
#
_symmetry.space_group_name_H-M   'P 1'
#
loop_
_entity.id
_entity.type
_entity.pdbx_description
1 polymer ?
#
loop_
_entity_poly.entity_id
_entity_poly.type
_entity_poly.pdbx_seq_one_letter_code
_entity_poly.pdbx_strand_id
1 'polypeptide(L)'
;QKDFRETGAIESDTENFVNTILSIEGVKLGLLFIELKNGFKVSFRSKGNLPVNKLAAMFGGGGHINAAGARFRDAEMQSRLNEILKEAEIFYNNYSKG
;
A
#
# COMPACT_ATOMS: atom_id res chain seq x y z
N GLN A 1 6.59 -5.73 -14.62
CA GLN A 1 5.40 -5.09 -15.25
C GLN A 1 4.76 -5.96 -16.35
N LYS A 2 4.53 -7.25 -16.12
CA LYS A 2 3.92 -8.12 -17.16
C LYS A 2 2.45 -7.72 -17.44
N ASP A 3 1.67 -7.59 -16.38
CA ASP A 3 0.22 -7.32 -16.46
C ASP A 3 -0.12 -6.01 -17.20
N PHE A 4 0.62 -4.92 -16.95
CA PHE A 4 0.44 -3.65 -17.67
C PHE A 4 0.69 -3.79 -19.18
N ARG A 5 1.70 -4.58 -19.58
CA ARG A 5 2.00 -4.81 -21.00
C ARG A 5 0.92 -5.64 -21.68
N GLU A 6 0.37 -6.63 -20.99
CA GLU A 6 -0.66 -7.52 -21.54
C GLU A 6 -2.03 -6.84 -21.64
N THR A 7 -2.33 -5.91 -20.73
CA THR A 7 -3.62 -5.22 -20.66
C THR A 7 -3.64 -3.85 -21.34
N GLY A 8 -2.47 -3.26 -21.60
CA GLY A 8 -2.35 -1.87 -22.05
C GLY A 8 -2.65 -0.84 -20.96
N ALA A 9 -2.86 -1.27 -19.71
CA ALA A 9 -3.13 -0.39 -18.59
C ALA A 9 -1.88 0.39 -18.14
N ILE A 10 -2.10 1.56 -17.56
CA ILE A 10 -1.07 2.42 -16.99
C ILE A 10 -1.16 2.47 -15.47
N GLU A 11 -0.12 2.97 -14.82
CA GLU A 11 -0.02 3.01 -13.37
C GLU A 11 -1.21 3.74 -12.71
N SER A 12 -1.71 4.83 -13.31
CA SER A 12 -2.85 5.59 -12.78
C SER A 12 -4.16 4.79 -12.77
N ASP A 13 -4.30 3.79 -13.65
CA ASP A 13 -5.51 2.94 -13.70
C ASP A 13 -5.67 2.10 -12.42
N THR A 14 -4.57 1.93 -11.66
CA THR A 14 -4.56 1.16 -10.41
C THR A 14 -4.88 1.99 -9.17
N GLU A 15 -4.93 3.32 -9.26
CA GLU A 15 -5.04 4.19 -8.07
C GLU A 15 -6.35 4.00 -7.29
N ASN A 16 -7.43 3.60 -7.98
CA ASN A 16 -8.73 3.36 -7.38
C ASN A 16 -8.96 1.89 -6.98
N PHE A 17 -8.11 0.95 -7.39
CA PHE A 17 -8.27 -0.47 -7.06
C PHE A 17 -8.21 -0.71 -5.54
N VAL A 18 -7.39 0.06 -4.84
CA VAL A 18 -7.23 -0.07 -3.39
C VAL A 18 -8.52 0.31 -2.62
N ASN A 19 -9.40 1.14 -3.20
CA ASN A 19 -10.71 1.43 -2.61
C ASN A 19 -11.64 0.22 -2.68
N THR A 20 -11.48 -0.63 -3.69
CA THR A 20 -12.22 -1.89 -3.82
C THR A 20 -11.83 -2.86 -2.69
N ILE A 21 -10.54 -2.92 -2.33
CA ILE A 21 -10.07 -3.73 -1.19
C ILE A 21 -10.75 -3.27 0.10
N LEU A 22 -10.88 -1.96 0.31
CA LEU A 22 -11.59 -1.42 1.48
C LEU A 22 -13.10 -1.66 1.43
N SER A 23 -13.72 -1.94 0.28
CA SER A 23 -15.18 -2.16 0.24
C SER A 23 -15.61 -3.45 0.95
N ILE A 24 -14.69 -4.40 1.11
CA ILE A 24 -14.94 -5.68 1.78
C ILE A 24 -15.30 -5.45 3.25
N GLU A 25 -16.38 -6.09 3.69
CA GLU A 25 -16.85 -5.99 5.08
C GLU A 25 -15.77 -6.49 6.05
N GLY A 26 -15.62 -5.80 7.18
CA GLY A 26 -14.58 -6.10 8.18
C GLY A 26 -13.18 -5.58 7.83
N VAL A 27 -12.87 -5.28 6.57
CA VAL A 27 -11.54 -4.74 6.20
C VAL A 27 -11.39 -3.30 6.69
N LYS A 28 -10.29 -3.05 7.42
CA LYS A 28 -9.93 -1.74 7.99
C LYS A 28 -8.63 -1.17 7.45
N LEU A 29 -7.75 -2.02 6.93
CA LEU A 29 -6.47 -1.67 6.33
C LEU A 29 -6.31 -2.44 5.01
N GLY A 30 -5.98 -1.75 3.93
CA GLY A 30 -5.71 -2.32 2.62
C GLY A 30 -4.36 -1.86 2.09
N LEU A 31 -3.60 -2.80 1.53
CA LEU A 31 -2.31 -2.56 0.88
C LEU A 31 -2.40 -3.03 -0.57
N LEU A 32 -1.93 -2.20 -1.51
CA LEU A 32 -1.81 -2.55 -2.92
C LEU A 32 -0.36 -2.36 -3.37
N PHE A 33 0.27 -3.46 -3.78
CA PHE A 33 1.64 -3.47 -4.30
C PHE A 33 1.61 -3.48 -5.82
N ILE A 34 2.36 -2.58 -6.45
CA ILE A 34 2.42 -2.46 -7.90
C ILE A 34 3.88 -2.45 -8.33
N GLU A 35 4.26 -3.43 -9.13
CA GLU A 35 5.58 -3.51 -9.74
C GLU A 35 5.74 -2.39 -10.79
N LEU A 36 6.85 -1.68 -10.72
CA LEU A 36 7.21 -0.60 -11.64
C LEU A 36 8.42 -1.02 -12.48
N LYS A 37 8.78 -0.22 -13.48
CA LYS A 37 9.94 -0.52 -14.35
C LYS A 37 11.23 -0.68 -13.54
N ASN A 38 11.47 0.24 -12.60
CA ASN A 38 12.65 0.29 -11.73
C ASN A 38 12.22 0.35 -10.27
N GLY A 39 11.68 -0.76 -9.76
CA GLY A 39 11.26 -0.92 -8.37
C GLY A 39 9.76 -1.17 -8.24
N PHE A 40 9.15 -0.70 -7.16
CA PHE A 40 7.72 -0.88 -6.91
C PHE A 40 7.13 0.26 -6.06
N LYS A 41 5.81 0.36 -6.05
CA LYS A 41 5.08 1.19 -5.09
C LYS A 41 4.15 0.35 -4.24
N VAL A 42 3.88 0.85 -3.04
CA VAL A 42 2.82 0.36 -2.17
C VAL A 42 1.85 1.50 -1.87
N SER A 43 0.56 1.25 -2.05
CA SER A 43 -0.51 2.16 -1.67
C SER A 43 -1.20 1.62 -0.44
N PHE A 44 -1.33 2.46 0.58
CA PHE A 44 -2.02 2.16 1.83
C PHE A 44 -3.38 2.89 1.87
N ARG A 45 -4.40 2.17 2.32
CA ARG A 45 -5.73 2.72 2.60
C ARG A 45 -6.26 2.21 3.91
N SER A 46 -7.02 3.04 4.61
CA SER A 46 -7.67 2.64 5.86
C SER A 46 -9.07 3.22 6.01
N LYS A 47 -9.83 2.65 6.95
CA LYS A 47 -11.10 3.19 7.44
C LYS A 47 -10.93 3.76 8.85
N GLY A 48 -11.71 4.78 9.18
CA GLY A 48 -11.76 5.36 10.52
C GLY A 48 -10.51 6.14 10.89
N ASN A 49 -9.96 5.88 12.08
CA ASN A 49 -8.87 6.63 12.69
C ASN A 49 -7.50 5.94 12.60
N LEU A 50 -7.30 5.04 11.62
CA LEU A 50 -6.03 4.35 11.40
C LEU A 50 -5.14 5.18 10.45
N PRO A 51 -4.08 5.85 10.94
CA PRO A 51 -3.37 6.88 10.18
C PRO A 51 -2.29 6.29 9.27
N VAL A 52 -2.67 5.77 8.10
CA VAL A 52 -1.76 5.11 7.15
C VAL A 52 -0.70 6.03 6.56
N ASN A 53 -0.83 7.36 6.67
CA ASN A 53 0.26 8.27 6.37
C ASN A 53 1.48 8.06 7.28
N LYS A 54 1.29 7.69 8.54
CA LYS A 54 2.39 7.35 9.45
C LYS A 54 3.04 6.03 9.06
N LEU A 55 2.25 5.03 8.67
CA LEU A 55 2.78 3.77 8.15
C LEU A 55 3.59 3.99 6.86
N ALA A 56 3.08 4.80 5.93
CA ALA A 56 3.81 5.15 4.71
C ALA A 56 5.12 5.89 5.02
N ALA A 57 5.14 6.79 6.02
CA ALA A 57 6.33 7.54 6.41
C ALA A 57 7.47 6.64 6.93
N MET A 58 7.16 5.48 7.55
CA MET A 58 8.18 4.50 7.95
C MET A 58 8.99 3.97 6.77
N PHE A 59 8.43 4.03 5.56
CA PHE A 59 9.05 3.59 4.31
C PHE A 59 9.50 4.76 3.42
N GLY A 60 9.64 5.97 3.98
CA GLY A 60 10.00 7.18 3.24
C GLY A 60 8.90 7.71 2.31
N GLY A 61 7.66 7.26 2.52
CA GLY A 61 6.47 7.72 1.81
C GLY A 61 5.70 8.82 2.54
N GLY A 62 4.44 9.01 2.15
CA GLY A 62 3.56 10.02 2.75
C GLY A 62 2.16 10.03 2.14
N GLY A 63 1.33 10.98 2.59
CA GLY A 63 -0.03 11.17 2.12
C GLY A 63 -0.99 11.63 3.22
N HIS A 64 -2.27 11.37 3.03
CA HIS A 64 -3.34 11.68 3.97
C HIS A 64 -3.55 10.57 4.99
N ILE A 65 -4.24 10.91 6.08
CA ILE A 65 -4.52 9.99 7.21
C ILE A 65 -5.04 8.63 6.74
N ASN A 66 -5.94 8.58 5.75
CA ASN A 66 -6.57 7.34 5.27
C ASN A 66 -6.11 6.90 3.88
N ALA A 67 -5.19 7.65 3.25
CA ALA A 67 -4.72 7.40 1.90
C ALA A 67 -3.28 7.89 1.72
N ALA A 68 -2.34 6.95 1.70
CA ALA A 68 -0.91 7.23 1.61
C ALA A 68 -0.19 6.20 0.75
N GLY A 69 1.08 6.42 0.45
CA GLY A 69 1.89 5.48 -0.31
C GLY A 69 3.39 5.68 -0.13
N ALA A 70 4.15 4.65 -0.48
CA ALA A 70 5.61 4.68 -0.51
C ALA A 70 6.11 4.09 -1.84
N ARG A 71 7.24 4.60 -2.32
CA ARG A 71 7.85 4.16 -3.59
C ARG A 71 9.29 3.74 -3.34
N PHE A 72 9.60 2.51 -3.73
CA PHE A 72 10.93 1.94 -3.60
C PHE A 72 11.55 1.92 -4.99
N ARG A 73 12.64 2.66 -5.16
CA ARG A 73 13.41 2.70 -6.40
C ARG A 73 14.49 1.64 -6.34
N ASP A 74 14.76 1.00 -7.48
CA ASP A 74 15.88 0.05 -7.63
C ASP A 74 15.86 -1.10 -6.61
N ALA A 75 14.65 -1.50 -6.18
CA ALA A 75 14.43 -2.55 -5.20
C ALA A 75 13.38 -3.54 -5.71
N GLU A 76 13.66 -4.83 -5.55
CA GLU A 76 12.68 -5.87 -5.87
C GLU A 76 11.58 -5.93 -4.80
N MET A 77 10.32 -6.03 -5.23
CA MET A 77 9.18 -6.12 -4.31
C MET A 77 9.32 -7.28 -3.32
N GLN A 78 9.78 -8.43 -3.81
CA GLN A 78 9.89 -9.64 -3.00
C GLN A 78 10.90 -9.53 -1.86
N SER A 79 11.95 -8.71 -2.01
CA SER A 79 12.94 -8.53 -0.94
C SER A 79 12.40 -7.68 0.23
N ARG A 80 11.32 -6.92 0.00
CA ARG A 80 10.73 -6.00 0.99
C ARG A 80 9.34 -6.43 1.46
N LEU A 81 8.69 -7.37 0.77
CA LEU A 81 7.30 -7.74 1.02
C LEU A 81 7.06 -8.17 2.48
N ASN A 82 7.89 -9.08 2.99
CA ASN A 82 7.74 -9.61 4.35
C ASN A 82 7.92 -8.53 5.43
N GLU A 83 8.88 -7.62 5.25
CA GLU A 83 9.11 -6.49 6.15
C GLU A 83 7.88 -5.56 6.16
N ILE A 84 7.38 -5.18 4.97
CA ILE A 84 6.24 -4.27 4.86
C ILE A 84 4.98 -4.87 5.47
N LEU A 85 4.70 -6.15 5.22
CA LEU A 85 3.54 -6.84 5.78
C LEU A 85 3.62 -6.94 7.31
N LYS A 86 4.80 -7.29 7.84
CA LYS A 86 5.03 -7.39 9.29
C LYS A 86 4.83 -6.04 9.98
N GLU A 87 5.40 -4.96 9.45
CA GLU A 87 5.23 -3.63 10.02
C GLU A 87 3.78 -3.14 9.90
N ALA A 88 3.09 -3.45 8.80
CA ALA A 88 1.66 -3.14 8.65
C ALA A 88 0.79 -3.87 9.69
N GLU A 89 1.10 -5.14 9.99
CA GLU A 89 0.42 -5.91 11.03
C GLU A 89 0.66 -5.34 12.43
N ILE A 90 1.92 -5.04 12.78
CA ILE A 90 2.28 -4.40 14.06
C ILE A 90 1.56 -3.05 14.18
N PHE A 91 1.60 -2.24 13.13
CA PHE A 91 0.94 -0.94 13.07
C PHE A 91 -0.57 -1.08 13.29
N TYR A 92 -1.22 -2.01 12.59
CA TYR A 92 -2.66 -2.27 12.75
C TYR A 92 -2.99 -2.68 14.18
N ASN A 93 -2.25 -3.60 14.78
CA ASN A 93 -2.49 -4.08 16.14
C ASN A 93 -2.32 -2.99 17.20
N ASN A 94 -1.39 -2.06 17.02
CA ASN A 94 -1.18 -0.94 17.94
C ASN A 94 -2.34 0.06 17.92
N TYR A 95 -2.94 0.30 16.74
CA TYR A 95 -4.07 1.22 16.60
C TYR A 95 -5.44 0.56 16.84
N SER A 96 -5.54 -0.76 16.70
CA SER A 96 -6.81 -1.49 16.90
C SER A 96 -7.10 -1.79 18.37
N LYS A 97 -6.09 -1.70 19.24
CA LYS A 97 -6.22 -1.90 20.69
C LYS A 97 -6.48 -0.60 21.46
N GLY A 98 -6.48 0.54 20.77
CA GLY A 98 -6.73 1.87 21.35
C GLY A 98 -8.17 2.35 21.16
#